data_AF-S4NPX2-F1
#
_entry.id   AF-S4NPX2-F1
#
_cell.length_a   1.000
_cell.length_b   1.000
_cell.length_c   1.000
_cell.angle_alpha   90.00
_cell.angle_beta   90.00
_cell.angle_gamma   90.00
#
_symmetry.space_group_name_H-M   'P 1'
#
loop_
_entity.id
_entity.type
_entity.pdbx_description
1 polymer ?
#
loop_
_entity_poly.entity_id
_entity_poly.type
_entity_poly.pdbx_seq_one_letter_code
_entity_poly.pdbx_strand_id
1 'polypeptide(L)'
;MDSLFNTNFESTPSPHNLPTVKLKAHTYELQESNVRLKLTICDTVGYGDQVNKEDSFKAVVDYIDAQFEAYLQEELKIKRSLPAYHDSRLHVCLYFICPTGHGLKS
;
A
#
# COMPACT_ATOMS: atom_id res chain seq x y z
N MET A 1 6.82 9.82 -1.45
CA MET A 1 5.43 10.19 -1.77
C MET A 1 5.21 11.69 -1.66
N ASP A 2 5.85 12.35 -0.69
CA ASP A 2 5.78 13.81 -0.47
C ASP A 2 5.97 14.66 -1.72
N SER A 3 7.04 14.40 -2.49
CA SER A 3 7.31 15.15 -3.72
C SER A 3 6.27 14.95 -4.82
N LEU A 4 5.56 13.82 -4.84
CA LEU A 4 4.55 13.51 -5.87
C LEU A 4 3.27 14.35 -5.66
N PHE A 5 2.88 14.56 -4.41
CA PHE A 5 1.69 15.34 -4.03
C PHE A 5 2.04 16.76 -3.56
N ASN A 6 3.33 17.11 -3.53
CA ASN A 6 3.81 18.39 -3.00
C ASN A 6 3.29 18.68 -1.57
N THR A 7 3.19 17.64 -0.75
CA THR A 7 2.74 17.69 0.65
C THR A 7 3.69 16.92 1.56
N ASN A 8 3.71 17.21 2.86
CA ASN A 8 4.48 16.42 3.82
C ASN A 8 3.59 15.32 4.41
N PHE A 9 3.93 14.06 4.18
CA PHE A 9 3.28 12.94 4.85
C PHE A 9 4.15 12.50 6.03
N GLU A 10 3.54 12.28 7.20
CA GLU A 10 4.28 11.75 8.35
C GLU A 10 4.76 10.33 8.07
N SER A 11 5.98 10.19 7.54
CA SER A 11 6.66 8.90 7.39
C SER A 11 7.66 8.71 8.51
N THR A 12 7.50 7.64 9.30
CA THR A 12 8.50 7.23 10.28
C THR A 12 9.44 6.20 9.66
N PRO A 13 10.76 6.45 9.62
CA PRO A 13 11.70 5.48 9.08
C PRO A 13 11.65 4.19 9.90
N SER A 14 11.54 3.05 9.23
CA SER A 14 11.57 1.74 9.86
C SER A 14 13.00 1.25 10.08
N PRO A 15 13.28 0.54 11.18
CA PRO A 15 14.58 -0.09 11.38
C PRO A 15 14.79 -1.22 10.36
N HIS A 16 16.06 -1.50 10.02
CA HIS A 16 16.46 -2.54 9.05
C HIS A 16 16.66 -3.94 9.66
N ASN A 17 15.95 -4.24 10.74
CA ASN A 17 16.09 -5.51 11.47
C ASN A 17 14.72 -6.14 11.77
N LEU A 18 13.71 -5.82 10.96
CA LEU A 18 12.37 -6.34 11.19
C LEU A 18 12.31 -7.83 10.83
N PRO A 19 11.71 -8.67 11.69
CA PRO A 19 11.66 -10.10 11.46
C PRO A 19 10.68 -10.49 10.35
N THR A 20 9.71 -9.63 10.04
CA THR A 20 8.67 -9.90 9.06
C THR A 20 8.31 -8.65 8.26
N VAL A 21 7.88 -8.87 7.01
CA VAL A 21 7.29 -7.83 6.16
C VAL A 21 5.89 -7.53 6.64
N LYS A 22 5.56 -6.25 6.77
CA LYS A 22 4.21 -5.77 7.11
C LYS A 22 3.83 -4.61 6.21
N LEU A 23 2.53 -4.37 6.04
CA LEU A 23 2.03 -3.17 5.36
C LEU A 23 1.49 -2.19 6.40
N LYS A 24 1.86 -0.92 6.25
CA LYS A 24 1.28 0.20 6.99
C LYS A 24 0.49 1.06 6.02
N ALA A 25 -0.80 1.23 6.30
CA ALA A 25 -1.69 2.06 5.51
C ALA A 25 -1.96 3.37 6.27
N HIS A 26 -1.82 4.49 5.57
CA HIS A 26 -2.13 5.82 6.07
C HIS A 26 -3.08 6.53 5.11
N THR A 27 -4.18 7.05 5.63
CA THR A 27 -5.20 7.73 4.82
C THR A 27 -5.17 9.22 5.09
N TYR A 28 -5.16 9.99 4.02
CA TYR A 28 -5.09 11.45 4.03
C TYR A 28 -6.23 12.02 3.18
N GLU A 29 -6.79 13.14 3.62
CA GLU A 29 -7.70 13.93 2.80
C GLU A 29 -6.92 15.09 2.20
N LEU A 30 -6.88 15.14 0.88
CA LEU A 30 -6.13 16.11 0.10
C LEU A 30 -7.07 16.83 -0.87
N GLN A 31 -6.64 18.01 -1.32
CA GLN A 31 -7.28 18.71 -2.42
C GLN A 31 -6.26 18.83 -3.55
N GLU A 32 -6.41 17.98 -4.57
CA GLU A 32 -5.59 18.01 -5.78
C GLU A 32 -6.33 18.81 -6.84
N SER A 33 -5.90 20.05 -7.05
CA SER A 33 -6.58 21.02 -7.91
C SER A 33 -8.06 21.22 -7.52
N ASN A 34 -9.00 20.67 -8.31
CA ASN A 34 -10.44 20.78 -8.08
C ASN A 34 -11.07 19.46 -7.57
N VAL A 35 -10.26 18.46 -7.22
CA VAL A 35 -10.73 17.14 -6.76
C VAL A 35 -10.40 16.98 -5.28
N ARG A 36 -11.44 16.68 -4.48
CA ARG A 36 -11.26 16.19 -3.11
C ARG A 36 -10.83 14.73 -3.17
N LEU A 37 -9.58 14.48 -2.82
CA LEU A 37 -8.96 13.16 -2.90
C LEU A 37 -8.83 12.58 -1.50
N LYS A 38 -9.42 11.39 -1.27
CA LYS A 38 -9.12 10.56 -0.10
C LYS A 38 -8.02 9.59 -0.51
N LEU A 39 -6.77 9.96 -0.27
CA LEU A 39 -5.59 9.19 -0.65
C LEU A 39 -5.22 8.22 0.47
N THR A 40 -5.03 6.95 0.13
CA THR A 40 -4.44 5.97 1.05
C THR A 40 -3.06 5.55 0.51
N ILE A 41 -2.03 5.76 1.32
CA ILE A 41 -0.65 5.34 1.04
C ILE A 41 -0.38 4.07 1.85
N CYS A 42 0.02 3.00 1.17
CA CYS A 42 0.36 1.72 1.80
C CYS A 42 1.85 1.44 1.60
N ASP A 43 2.61 1.50 2.69
CA ASP A 43 4.05 1.25 2.69
C ASP A 43 4.38 -0.16 3.16
N THR A 44 5.31 -0.81 2.48
CA THR A 44 5.90 -2.07 2.93
C THR A 44 7.03 -1.79 3.93
N VAL A 45 6.89 -2.31 5.13
CA VAL A 45 7.86 -2.14 6.23
C VAL A 45 8.59 -3.47 6.42
N GLY A 46 9.92 -3.41 6.42
CA GLY A 46 10.78 -4.59 6.59
C GLY A 46 10.98 -5.42 5.32
N TYR A 47 10.56 -4.94 4.15
CA TYR A 47 10.73 -5.66 2.88
C TYR A 47 12.21 -5.72 2.48
N GLY A 48 12.77 -6.93 2.46
CA GLY A 48 14.17 -7.16 2.10
C GLY A 48 15.17 -7.14 3.26
N ASP A 49 14.71 -6.91 4.49
CA ASP A 49 15.54 -6.93 5.72
C ASP A 49 15.94 -8.37 6.13
N GLN A 50 15.09 -9.35 5.84
CA GLN A 50 15.31 -10.73 6.22
C GLN A 50 16.39 -11.38 5.34
N VAL A 51 17.16 -12.31 5.91
CA VAL A 51 18.12 -13.12 5.13
C VAL A 51 17.38 -14.08 4.20
N ASN A 52 16.37 -14.79 4.73
CA ASN A 52 15.44 -15.56 3.90
C ASN A 52 14.30 -14.64 3.43
N LYS A 53 14.12 -14.54 2.11
CA LYS A 53 13.16 -13.64 1.45
C LYS A 53 12.10 -14.37 0.64
N GLU A 54 12.08 -15.71 0.68
CA GLU A 54 11.20 -16.53 -0.17
C GLU A 54 9.73 -16.11 -0.05
N ASP A 55 9.25 -15.84 1.17
CA ASP A 55 7.85 -15.48 1.43
C ASP A 55 7.63 -13.97 1.69
N SER A 56 8.59 -13.11 1.40
CA SER A 56 8.46 -11.67 1.67
C SER A 56 7.28 -11.01 0.92
N PHE A 57 6.90 -11.56 -0.24
CA PHE A 57 5.76 -11.08 -1.02
C PHE A 57 4.41 -11.44 -0.40
N LYS A 58 4.35 -12.49 0.43
CA LYS A 58 3.09 -13.04 0.95
C LYS A 58 2.29 -12.00 1.73
N ALA A 59 2.95 -11.22 2.58
CA ALA A 59 2.30 -10.16 3.34
C ALA A 59 1.64 -9.10 2.42
N VAL A 60 2.25 -8.79 1.28
CA VAL A 60 1.73 -7.84 0.29
C VAL A 60 0.51 -8.41 -0.41
N VAL A 61 0.59 -9.67 -0.87
CA VAL A 61 -0.52 -10.36 -1.53
C VAL A 61 -1.70 -10.51 -0.57
N ASP A 62 -1.46 -11.01 0.64
CA ASP A 62 -2.49 -11.20 1.66
C ASP A 62 -3.21 -9.87 1.98
N TYR A 63 -2.50 -8.73 1.98
CA TYR A 63 -3.12 -7.42 2.16
C TYR A 63 -4.01 -7.01 0.98
N ILE A 64 -3.53 -7.21 -0.26
CA ILE A 64 -4.27 -6.92 -1.48
C ILE A 64 -5.56 -7.75 -1.54
N ASP A 65 -5.44 -9.06 -1.32
CA ASP A 65 -6.56 -10.00 -1.32
C ASP A 65 -7.59 -9.63 -0.26
N ALA A 66 -7.16 -9.22 0.93
CA ALA A 66 -8.07 -8.75 1.97
C ALA A 66 -8.88 -7.51 1.55
N GLN A 67 -8.30 -6.58 0.77
CA GLN A 67 -9.05 -5.42 0.25
C GLN A 67 -10.04 -5.83 -0.85
N PHE A 68 -9.67 -6.77 -1.72
CA PHE A 68 -10.58 -7.32 -2.72
C PHE A 68 -11.74 -8.06 -2.07
N GLU A 69 -11.48 -8.89 -1.06
CA GLU A 69 -12.50 -9.60 -0.31
C GLU A 69 -13.44 -8.63 0.39
N ALA A 70 -12.92 -7.58 1.03
CA ALA A 70 -13.76 -6.56 1.67
C ALA A 70 -14.72 -5.88 0.68
N TYR A 71 -14.25 -5.58 -0.53
CA TYR A 71 -15.08 -5.01 -1.59
C TYR A 71 -16.14 -6.02 -2.07
N LEU A 72 -15.75 -7.27 -2.31
CA LEU A 72 -16.66 -8.35 -2.73
C LEU A 72 -17.78 -8.57 -1.70
N GLN A 73 -17.44 -8.57 -0.41
CA GLN A 73 -18.44 -8.70 0.66
C GLN A 73 -19.46 -7.56 0.65
N GLU A 74 -19.08 -6.33 0.30
CA GLU A 74 -20.03 -5.22 0.13
C GLU A 74 -20.94 -5.43 -1.08
N GLU A 75 -20.42 -5.92 -2.20
CA GLU A 75 -21.20 -6.23 -3.41
C GLU A 75 -22.24 -7.34 -3.16
N LEU A 76 -21.91 -8.31 -2.31
CA LEU A 76 -22.78 -9.44 -1.97
C LEU A 76 -23.90 -9.09 -0.96
N LYS A 77 -23.86 -7.91 -0.32
CA LYS A 77 -24.92 -7.50 0.63
C LYS A 77 -26.28 -7.42 -0.05
N ILE A 78 -27.34 -7.75 0.71
CA ILE A 78 -28.74 -7.60 0.26
C ILE A 78 -29.10 -6.12 0.12
N LYS A 79 -28.70 -5.29 1.10
CA LYS A 79 -28.81 -3.83 1.05
C LYS A 79 -27.40 -3.26 0.86
N ARG A 80 -27.08 -2.90 -0.37
CA ARG A 80 -25.74 -2.42 -0.78
C ARG A 80 -25.68 -0.91 -0.68
N SER A 81 -24.52 -0.40 -0.26
CA SER A 81 -24.25 1.04 -0.24
C SER A 81 -22.97 1.39 -1.01
N LEU A 82 -22.77 0.76 -2.18
CA LEU A 82 -21.56 0.94 -3.01
C LEU A 82 -21.17 2.40 -3.28
N PRO A 83 -22.10 3.35 -3.57
CA PRO A 83 -21.72 4.74 -3.80
C PRO A 83 -21.12 5.45 -2.58
N ALA A 84 -21.45 4.98 -1.36
CA ALA A 84 -20.94 5.53 -0.11
C ALA A 84 -19.81 4.67 0.48
N TYR A 85 -19.52 3.52 -0.13
CA TYR A 85 -18.48 2.61 0.35
C TYR A 85 -17.10 3.19 0.03
N HIS A 86 -16.21 3.15 1.01
CA HIS A 86 -14.83 3.55 0.81
C HIS A 86 -14.06 2.42 0.15
N ASP A 87 -13.76 2.57 -1.14
CA ASP A 87 -12.92 1.62 -1.85
C ASP A 87 -11.48 1.66 -1.33
N SER A 88 -11.07 0.57 -0.65
CA SER A 88 -9.74 0.41 -0.08
C SER A 88 -8.80 -0.44 -0.94
N ARG A 89 -9.23 -0.86 -2.15
CA ARG A 89 -8.39 -1.64 -3.06
C ARG A 89 -7.14 -0.85 -3.47
N LEU A 90 -6.03 -1.56 -3.70
CA LEU A 90 -4.81 -0.92 -4.22
C LEU A 90 -4.99 -0.62 -5.71
N HIS A 91 -5.04 0.67 -6.04
CA HIS A 91 -5.23 1.13 -7.42
C HIS A 91 -3.92 1.16 -8.23
N VAL A 92 -2.78 1.37 -7.57
CA VAL A 92 -1.46 1.48 -8.19
C VAL A 92 -0.42 0.87 -7.24
N CYS A 93 0.56 0.15 -7.81
CA CYS A 93 1.74 -0.33 -7.09
C CYS A 93 2.99 0.33 -7.68
N LEU A 94 3.74 1.05 -6.84
CA LEU A 94 5.04 1.62 -7.20
C LEU A 94 6.15 0.72 -6.66
N TYR A 95 6.78 -0.06 -7.54
CA TYR A 95 7.86 -0.98 -7.15
C TYR A 95 9.22 -0.27 -7.28
N PHE A 96 9.87 0.00 -6.16
CA PHE A 96 11.15 0.71 -6.13
C PHE A 96 12.33 -0.23 -6.38
N ILE A 97 12.95 -0.11 -7.55
CA ILE A 97 14.15 -0.86 -7.92
C ILE A 97 15.38 -0.04 -7.52
N CYS A 98 16.25 -0.62 -6.69
CA CYS A 98 17.51 0.02 -6.34
C CYS A 98 18.38 0.21 -7.60
N PRO A 99 18.97 1.40 -7.83
CA PRO A 99 19.80 1.67 -9.01
C PRO A 99 21.19 1.01 -8.88
N THR A 100 21.26 -0.31 -9.04
CA THR A 100 22.51 -1.10 -8.88
C THR A 100 23.40 -1.13 -10.12
N GLY A 101 22.93 -0.58 -11.25
CA GLY A 101 23.65 -0.61 -12.53
C GLY A 101 23.73 -1.99 -13.20
N HIS A 102 23.09 -3.01 -12.63
CA HIS A 102 23.01 -4.38 -13.16
C HIS A 102 21.57 -4.69 -13.63
N GLY A 103 21.21 -5.97 -13.76
CA GLY A 103 19.84 -6.41 -13.99
C GLY A 103 18.96 -6.33 -12.74
N LEU A 104 17.74 -6.86 -12.85
CA LEU A 104 16.86 -7.03 -11.70
C LEU A 104 17.50 -8.00 -10.69
N LYS A 105 17.23 -7.78 -9.40
CA LYS A 105 17.63 -8.72 -8.35
C LYS A 105 16.92 -10.05 -8.62
N SER A 106 17.71 -11.12 -8.76
CA SER A 106 17.23 -12.49 -8.87
C SER A 106 16.99 -13.11 -7.50
#